data_AF-A0A9E3MQM9-F1
#
_entry.id   AF-A0A9E3MQM9-F1
#
_cell.length_a   1.000
_cell.length_b   1.000
_cell.length_c   1.000
_cell.angle_alpha   90.00
_cell.angle_beta   90.00
_cell.angle_gamma   90.00
#
_symmetry.space_group_name_H-M   'P 1'
#
loop_
_entity.id
_entity.type
_entity.pdbx_description
1 polymer ?
#
loop_
_entity_poly.entity_id
_entity_poly.type
_entity_poly.pdbx_seq_one_letter_code
_entity_poly.pdbx_strand_id
1 'polypeptide(L)'
;MRQCGQAPRGAGEEGTVLAKTVGSDGAASSPAAARNSVRGTEPGRGPVGRQVRVPKTAELVARSLRRQIIRGELGQGEALPPESALMEQFGVSRPTLREAFRVLESESLIEVRRGVRGGARVNAPDPEVAARYAGLILEYRNATLGDVYDASAVIEPQCARLVAAKHTAADVKQLRAALEREKEVLDEHLALVEAQDEFHSLLVRLTGNTTLELLAGMLRYMVDRSNASQVAATGDSPKARAQAREGHRTHVKLVDLIEAGKAQEAEKLWHRHITAVTVVTAAGAGPKTILELLD
;
A
#
# COMPACT_ATOMS: atom_id res chain seq x y z
N MET A 1 -12.35 62.58 5.35
CA MET A 1 -11.90 63.50 4.29
C MET A 1 -10.37 63.53 4.30
N ARG A 2 -9.72 63.20 3.16
CA ARG A 2 -8.34 63.58 2.70
C ARG A 2 -7.15 63.21 3.62
N GLN A 3 -6.01 62.64 3.23
CA GLN A 3 -5.16 62.47 2.02
C GLN A 3 -4.31 61.18 2.29
N CYS A 4 -3.92 60.27 1.39
CA CYS A 4 -3.35 60.28 0.03
C CYS A 4 -1.93 60.89 -0.08
N GLY A 5 -0.91 60.02 -0.18
CA GLY A 5 0.47 60.31 -0.63
C GLY A 5 1.25 58.98 -0.77
N GLN A 6 1.32 58.41 -1.98
CA GLN A 6 2.35 58.56 -3.04
C GLN A 6 3.67 57.78 -2.81
N ALA A 7 3.94 56.90 -3.79
CA ALA A 7 5.18 56.16 -4.02
C ALA A 7 6.17 56.94 -4.93
N PRO A 8 7.41 56.44 -5.08
CA PRO A 8 8.05 56.26 -6.40
C PRO A 8 8.73 54.88 -6.53
N ARG A 9 8.61 54.11 -7.64
CA ARG A 9 9.26 54.13 -8.99
C ARG A 9 10.74 53.69 -9.05
N GLY A 10 11.00 52.69 -9.92
CA GLY A 10 12.28 52.30 -10.56
C GLY A 10 12.31 50.77 -10.84
N ALA A 11 12.03 50.23 -12.04
CA ALA A 11 12.74 50.22 -13.34
C ALA A 11 13.81 49.10 -13.49
N GLY A 12 13.53 48.05 -14.28
CA GLY A 12 14.33 47.56 -15.44
C GLY A 12 14.82 46.11 -15.16
N GLU A 13 14.99 45.12 -16.06
CA GLU A 13 15.16 44.96 -17.53
C GLU A 13 14.75 43.49 -17.88
N GLU A 14 13.90 43.20 -18.88
CA GLU A 14 14.18 42.75 -20.27
C GLU A 14 15.35 41.77 -20.55
N GLY A 15 15.05 40.63 -21.23
CA GLY A 15 15.86 40.21 -22.39
C GLY A 15 16.37 38.75 -22.52
N THR A 16 15.68 37.97 -23.37
CA THR A 16 16.26 37.24 -24.53
C THR A 16 16.70 35.76 -24.48
N VAL A 17 15.83 34.96 -25.13
CA VAL A 17 15.94 33.76 -25.99
C VAL A 17 17.29 33.42 -26.66
N LEU A 18 17.63 32.11 -26.76
CA LEU A 18 18.24 31.52 -27.97
C LEU A 18 18.13 29.98 -28.02
N ALA A 19 17.42 29.50 -29.05
CA ALA A 19 17.40 28.13 -29.57
C ALA A 19 18.22 28.05 -30.86
N LYS A 20 18.86 26.90 -31.14
CA LYS A 20 19.39 26.44 -32.45
C LYS A 20 20.09 25.08 -32.24
N THR A 21 20.14 24.08 -33.11
CA THR A 21 19.43 23.65 -34.34
C THR A 21 19.99 22.26 -34.65
N VAL A 22 19.17 21.42 -35.28
CA VAL A 22 19.48 20.10 -35.85
C VAL A 22 20.44 20.23 -37.05
N GLY A 23 21.25 19.20 -37.29
CA GLY A 23 22.00 19.01 -38.53
C GLY A 23 21.99 17.53 -38.93
N SER A 24 21.40 17.25 -40.09
CA SER A 24 21.20 15.93 -40.71
C SER A 24 22.07 15.76 -41.97
N ASP A 25 22.17 14.49 -42.39
CA ASP A 25 22.32 13.98 -43.76
C ASP A 25 23.66 13.97 -44.50
N GLY A 26 23.86 12.86 -45.22
CA GLY A 26 24.91 12.62 -46.23
C GLY A 26 25.15 11.11 -46.41
N ALA A 27 24.23 10.35 -47.00
CA ALA A 27 24.07 10.10 -48.45
C ALA A 27 25.18 9.24 -49.10
N ALA A 28 24.79 7.99 -49.34
CA ALA A 28 25.12 7.03 -50.42
C ALA A 28 26.27 7.28 -51.41
N SER A 29 27.05 6.21 -51.66
CA SER A 29 27.41 5.78 -53.02
C SER A 29 27.97 4.35 -53.06
N SER A 30 27.34 3.50 -53.88
CA SER A 30 27.90 2.29 -54.53
C SER A 30 27.96 2.61 -56.04
N PRO A 31 28.82 2.02 -56.91
CA PRO A 31 28.75 0.58 -57.25
C PRO A 31 30.08 -0.07 -57.71
N ALA A 32 30.14 -1.41 -57.77
CA ALA A 32 30.69 -2.17 -58.91
C ALA A 32 30.74 -3.68 -58.62
N ALA A 33 30.27 -4.47 -59.59
CA ALA A 33 30.16 -5.92 -59.59
C ALA A 33 31.47 -6.61 -60.00
N ALA A 34 31.76 -7.78 -59.42
CA ALA A 34 32.42 -8.89 -60.11
C ALA A 34 32.40 -10.22 -59.33
N ARG A 35 31.76 -11.22 -59.95
CA ARG A 35 32.20 -12.63 -60.09
C ARG A 35 31.95 -13.64 -58.94
N ASN A 36 31.08 -14.58 -59.30
CA ASN A 36 30.87 -15.94 -58.78
C ASN A 36 32.06 -16.59 -58.04
N SER A 37 31.79 -17.06 -56.83
CA SER A 37 32.33 -18.35 -56.38
C SER A 37 31.23 -19.11 -55.64
N VAL A 38 30.86 -20.26 -56.18
CA VAL A 38 29.95 -21.23 -55.55
C VAL A 38 30.70 -21.87 -54.39
N ARG A 39 30.19 -21.69 -53.17
CA ARG A 39 30.49 -22.56 -52.02
C ARG A 39 29.31 -22.52 -51.06
N GLY A 40 28.82 -23.71 -50.71
CA GLY A 40 27.52 -23.91 -50.06
C GLY A 40 27.37 -23.23 -48.70
N THR A 41 26.14 -22.82 -48.42
CA THR A 41 25.66 -22.44 -47.10
C THR A 41 24.20 -22.85 -46.97
N GLU A 42 23.91 -23.42 -45.82
CA GLU A 42 22.70 -24.15 -45.45
C GLU A 42 21.39 -23.34 -45.55
N PRO A 43 20.23 -23.99 -45.68
CA PRO A 43 18.94 -23.31 -45.60
C PRO A 43 18.79 -22.60 -44.25
N GLY A 44 18.72 -21.28 -44.31
CA GLY A 44 18.50 -20.41 -43.17
C GLY A 44 17.25 -20.81 -42.38
N ARG A 45 17.47 -21.20 -41.13
CA ARG A 45 16.42 -21.22 -40.11
C ARG A 45 15.90 -19.80 -39.93
N GLY A 46 14.72 -19.50 -40.46
CA GLY A 46 13.91 -18.39 -39.95
C GLY A 46 13.65 -18.59 -38.45
N PRO A 47 13.35 -17.53 -37.67
CA PRO A 47 13.10 -17.68 -36.24
C PRO A 47 11.89 -18.59 -36.01
N VAL A 48 12.21 -19.84 -35.64
CA VAL A 48 11.27 -20.89 -35.29
C VAL A 48 10.57 -20.49 -33.99
N GLY A 49 9.25 -20.43 -34.05
CA GLY A 49 8.36 -20.62 -32.91
C GLY A 49 8.35 -19.50 -31.88
N ARG A 50 7.28 -18.70 -31.88
CA ARG A 50 6.80 -18.10 -30.64
C ARG A 50 6.50 -19.26 -29.69
N GLN A 51 7.41 -19.56 -28.75
CA GLN A 51 7.13 -20.51 -27.68
C GLN A 51 5.86 -20.05 -26.99
N VAL A 52 4.76 -20.72 -27.27
CA VAL A 52 3.57 -20.65 -26.44
C VAL A 52 4.00 -21.32 -25.15
N ARG A 53 4.40 -20.52 -24.15
CA ARG A 53 4.62 -21.04 -22.79
C ARG A 53 3.28 -21.58 -22.32
N VAL A 54 3.10 -22.88 -22.45
CA VAL A 54 2.01 -23.59 -21.77
C VAL A 54 2.21 -23.29 -20.28
N PRO A 55 1.25 -22.64 -19.60
CA PRO A 55 1.34 -22.42 -18.17
C PRO A 55 1.65 -23.75 -17.50
N LYS A 56 2.58 -23.77 -16.55
CA LYS A 56 2.90 -25.02 -15.85
C LYS A 56 1.59 -25.55 -15.24
N THR A 57 1.30 -26.83 -15.34
CA THR A 57 0.03 -27.42 -14.84
C THR A 57 -0.29 -27.01 -13.40
N ALA A 58 0.73 -26.79 -12.56
CA ALA A 58 0.60 -26.23 -11.21
C ALA A 58 -0.03 -24.83 -11.18
N GLU A 59 0.33 -23.94 -12.10
CA GLU A 59 -0.25 -22.58 -12.21
C GLU A 59 -1.73 -22.61 -12.58
N LEU A 60 -2.17 -23.61 -13.35
CA LEU A 60 -3.58 -23.79 -13.69
C LEU A 60 -4.38 -24.25 -12.46
N VAL A 61 -3.84 -25.18 -11.68
CA VAL A 61 -4.43 -25.62 -10.41
C VAL A 61 -4.50 -24.46 -9.42
N ALA A 62 -3.39 -23.73 -9.22
CA ALA A 62 -3.36 -22.56 -8.35
C ALA A 62 -4.35 -21.49 -8.81
N ARG A 63 -4.44 -21.20 -10.11
CA ARG A 63 -5.42 -20.26 -10.67
C ARG A 63 -6.87 -20.69 -10.41
N SER A 64 -7.16 -21.99 -10.51
CA SER A 64 -8.51 -22.51 -10.22
C SER A 64 -8.87 -22.31 -8.76
N LEU A 65 -8.03 -22.76 -7.84
CA LEU A 65 -8.26 -22.62 -6.39
C LEU A 65 -8.32 -21.15 -5.96
N ARG A 66 -7.40 -20.31 -6.47
CA ARG A 66 -7.44 -18.85 -6.28
C ARG A 66 -8.79 -18.27 -6.66
N ARG A 67 -9.34 -18.66 -7.81
CA ARG A 67 -10.66 -18.15 -8.25
C ARG A 67 -11.77 -18.53 -7.28
N GLN A 68 -11.78 -19.76 -6.78
CA GLN A 68 -12.78 -20.24 -5.82
C GLN A 68 -12.68 -19.46 -4.50
N ILE A 69 -11.46 -19.24 -3.99
CA ILE A 69 -11.20 -18.44 -2.78
C ILE A 69 -11.68 -17.00 -2.96
N ILE A 70 -11.28 -16.33 -4.04
CA ILE A 70 -11.63 -14.91 -4.29
C ILE A 70 -13.15 -14.72 -4.50
N ARG A 71 -13.85 -15.74 -5.01
CA ARG A 71 -15.31 -15.70 -5.17
C ARG A 71 -16.08 -16.09 -3.90
N GLY A 72 -15.38 -16.51 -2.84
CA GLY A 72 -16.00 -17.00 -1.61
C GLY A 72 -16.63 -18.39 -1.75
N GLU A 73 -16.32 -19.13 -2.81
CA GLU A 73 -16.71 -20.55 -2.96
C GLU A 73 -15.95 -21.43 -1.95
N LEU A 74 -14.76 -20.98 -1.56
CA LEU A 74 -13.99 -21.51 -0.42
C LEU A 74 -13.78 -20.37 0.57
N GLY A 75 -14.32 -20.53 1.78
CA GLY A 75 -14.36 -19.48 2.80
C GLY A 75 -13.09 -19.40 3.65
N GLN A 76 -12.86 -18.25 4.31
CA GLN A 76 -11.76 -18.09 5.26
C GLN A 76 -11.80 -19.17 6.35
N GLY A 77 -10.66 -19.79 6.63
CA GLY A 77 -10.49 -20.85 7.62
C GLY A 77 -10.98 -22.23 7.18
N GLU A 78 -11.69 -22.32 6.05
CA GLU A 78 -12.14 -23.58 5.49
C GLU A 78 -10.95 -24.47 5.12
N ALA A 79 -11.07 -25.77 5.41
CA ALA A 79 -10.05 -26.74 5.00
C ALA A 79 -10.27 -27.11 3.53
N LEU A 80 -9.21 -27.04 2.73
CA LEU A 80 -9.24 -27.60 1.38
C LEU A 80 -9.44 -29.12 1.46
N PRO A 81 -10.05 -29.73 0.42
CA PRO A 81 -10.12 -31.18 0.31
C PRO A 81 -8.74 -31.84 0.44
N PRO A 82 -8.66 -33.10 0.91
CA PRO A 82 -7.40 -33.82 1.02
C PRO A 82 -6.62 -33.85 -0.29
N GLU A 83 -5.27 -33.84 -0.23
CA GLU A 83 -4.42 -33.81 -1.43
C GLU A 83 -4.79 -34.91 -2.43
N SER A 84 -5.13 -36.11 -1.96
CA SER A 84 -5.53 -37.23 -2.84
C SER A 84 -6.79 -36.91 -3.65
N ALA A 85 -7.78 -36.26 -3.02
CA ALA A 85 -9.01 -35.87 -3.70
C ALA A 85 -8.75 -34.75 -4.72
N LEU A 86 -7.92 -33.76 -4.38
CA LEU A 86 -7.54 -32.69 -5.30
C LEU A 86 -6.71 -33.22 -6.47
N MET A 87 -5.80 -34.17 -6.23
CA MET A 87 -5.03 -34.84 -7.29
C MET A 87 -5.94 -35.54 -8.29
N GLU A 88 -6.97 -36.25 -7.81
CA GLU A 88 -7.97 -36.92 -8.65
C GLU A 88 -8.82 -35.90 -9.42
N GLN A 89 -9.36 -34.88 -8.73
CA GLN A 89 -10.19 -33.84 -9.34
C GLN A 89 -9.47 -33.05 -10.43
N PHE A 90 -8.20 -32.69 -10.21
CA PHE A 90 -7.41 -31.93 -11.18
C PHE A 90 -6.63 -32.80 -12.16
N GLY A 91 -6.59 -34.13 -11.96
CA GLY A 91 -5.82 -35.05 -12.78
C GLY A 91 -4.30 -34.78 -12.73
N VAL A 92 -3.77 -34.40 -11.56
CA VAL A 92 -2.36 -33.99 -11.40
C VAL A 92 -1.57 -34.87 -10.44
N SER A 93 -0.26 -34.90 -10.64
CA SER A 93 0.67 -35.56 -9.71
C SER A 93 0.80 -34.80 -8.39
N ARG A 94 1.18 -35.50 -7.31
CA ARG A 94 1.45 -34.87 -6.00
C ARG A 94 2.49 -33.75 -6.06
N PRO A 95 3.64 -33.89 -6.77
CA PRO A 95 4.57 -32.77 -6.97
C PRO A 95 3.93 -31.53 -7.60
N THR A 96 3.06 -31.72 -8.60
CA THR A 96 2.34 -30.62 -9.26
C THR A 96 1.37 -29.93 -8.31
N LEU A 97 0.61 -30.69 -7.52
CA LEU A 97 -0.31 -30.11 -6.53
C LEU A 97 0.45 -29.34 -5.44
N ARG A 98 1.57 -29.88 -4.96
CA ARG A 98 2.41 -29.19 -3.96
C ARG A 98 3.02 -27.90 -4.49
N GLU A 99 3.36 -27.85 -5.77
CA GLU A 99 3.81 -26.60 -6.39
C GLU A 99 2.67 -25.58 -6.49
N ALA A 100 1.45 -26.01 -6.81
CA ALA A 100 0.28 -25.13 -6.78
C ALA A 100 0.02 -24.57 -5.38
N PHE A 101 0.16 -25.41 -4.34
CA PHE A 101 0.02 -24.98 -2.95
C PHE A 101 1.10 -23.98 -2.54
N ARG A 102 2.36 -24.18 -2.96
CA ARG A 102 3.43 -23.19 -2.71
C ARG A 102 3.12 -21.83 -3.32
N VAL A 103 2.56 -21.80 -4.54
CA VAL A 103 2.12 -20.54 -5.17
C VAL A 103 1.03 -19.88 -4.33
N LEU A 104 0.01 -20.64 -3.91
CA LEU A 104 -1.08 -20.10 -3.09
C LEU A 104 -0.62 -19.66 -1.69
N GLU A 105 0.32 -20.36 -1.06
CA GLU A 105 0.95 -19.96 0.20
C GLU A 105 1.76 -18.67 0.04
N SER A 106 2.51 -18.52 -1.08
CA SER A 106 3.27 -17.29 -1.35
C SER A 106 2.38 -16.08 -1.60
N GLU A 107 1.14 -16.31 -2.04
CA GLU A 107 0.09 -15.29 -2.17
C GLU A 107 -0.73 -15.14 -0.88
N SER A 108 -0.36 -15.87 0.18
CA SER A 108 -1.06 -15.94 1.46
C SER A 108 -2.54 -16.28 1.37
N LEU A 109 -2.97 -16.97 0.29
CA LEU A 109 -4.36 -17.41 0.09
C LEU A 109 -4.64 -18.74 0.79
N ILE A 110 -3.61 -19.47 1.19
CA ILE A 110 -3.72 -20.66 2.03
C ILE A 110 -2.61 -20.71 3.09
N GLU A 111 -2.83 -21.49 4.13
CA GLU A 111 -1.84 -21.92 5.11
C GLU A 111 -1.79 -23.46 5.15
N VAL A 112 -0.63 -24.09 4.95
CA VAL A 112 -0.48 -25.55 5.06
C VAL A 112 0.03 -25.94 6.44
N ARG A 113 -0.86 -26.51 7.26
CA ARG A 113 -0.50 -27.02 8.58
C ARG A 113 0.02 -28.46 8.51
N ARG A 114 1.10 -28.76 9.24
CA ARG A 114 1.67 -30.11 9.34
C ARG A 114 0.92 -30.96 10.38
N GLY A 115 0.96 -32.29 10.22
CA GLY A 115 0.43 -33.27 11.19
C GLY A 115 -0.83 -34.00 10.73
N VAL A 116 -1.32 -34.94 11.56
CA VAL A 116 -2.43 -35.87 11.23
C VAL A 116 -3.78 -35.15 11.02
N ARG A 117 -3.97 -34.00 11.67
CA ARG A 117 -5.10 -33.07 11.44
C ARG A 117 -4.69 -31.83 10.65
N GLY A 118 -3.50 -31.86 10.06
CA GLY A 118 -2.97 -30.83 9.18
C GLY A 118 -3.66 -30.83 7.82
N GLY A 119 -3.29 -29.89 6.97
CA GLY A 119 -3.91 -29.67 5.67
C GLY A 119 -3.84 -28.20 5.26
N ALA A 120 -4.13 -27.94 4.00
CA ALA A 120 -4.25 -26.58 3.49
C ALA A 120 -5.57 -25.98 3.98
N ARG A 121 -5.50 -24.79 4.57
CA ARG A 121 -6.67 -23.98 4.95
C ARG A 121 -6.66 -22.67 4.19
N VAL A 122 -7.83 -22.18 3.86
CA VAL A 122 -7.98 -20.92 3.12
C VAL A 122 -7.74 -19.74 4.04
N ASN A 123 -6.98 -18.77 3.56
CA ASN A 123 -6.80 -17.46 4.15
C ASN A 123 -7.53 -16.43 3.29
N ALA A 124 -8.12 -15.43 3.94
CA ALA A 124 -8.67 -14.28 3.21
C ALA A 124 -7.51 -13.43 2.65
N PRO A 125 -7.68 -12.80 1.47
CA PRO A 125 -6.72 -11.82 0.98
C PRO A 125 -6.48 -10.72 2.03
N ASP A 126 -5.21 -10.48 2.36
CA ASP A 126 -4.81 -9.60 3.45
C ASP A 126 -4.12 -8.33 2.89
N PRO A 127 -4.56 -7.12 3.27
CA PRO A 127 -3.85 -5.87 2.96
C PRO A 127 -2.37 -5.87 3.38
N GLU A 128 -1.99 -6.64 4.40
CA GLU A 128 -0.58 -6.82 4.81
C GLU A 128 0.28 -7.37 3.67
N VAL A 129 -0.22 -8.32 2.89
CA VAL A 129 0.52 -8.91 1.77
C VAL A 129 0.78 -7.84 0.71
N ALA A 130 -0.24 -7.03 0.42
CA ALA A 130 -0.10 -5.90 -0.50
C ALA A 130 0.93 -4.89 0.03
N ALA A 131 0.91 -4.60 1.33
CA ALA A 131 1.87 -3.70 1.98
C ALA A 131 3.30 -4.22 1.89
N ARG A 132 3.54 -5.50 2.16
CA ARG A 132 4.87 -6.12 2.03
C ARG A 132 5.41 -6.03 0.60
N TYR A 133 4.59 -6.38 -0.39
CA TYR A 133 5.00 -6.27 -1.79
C TYR A 133 5.23 -4.82 -2.25
N ALA A 134 4.36 -3.89 -1.83
CA ALA A 134 4.55 -2.47 -2.10
C ALA A 134 5.83 -1.95 -1.44
N GLY A 135 6.12 -2.37 -0.21
CA GLY A 135 7.33 -2.00 0.54
C GLY A 135 8.61 -2.39 -0.19
N LEU A 136 8.67 -3.61 -0.75
CA LEU A 136 9.80 -4.05 -1.60
C LEU A 136 10.03 -3.12 -2.80
N ILE A 137 8.95 -2.73 -3.48
CA ILE A 137 9.02 -1.85 -4.66
C ILE A 137 9.43 -0.43 -4.24
N LEU A 138 8.87 0.08 -3.14
CA LEU A 138 9.17 1.40 -2.61
C LEU A 138 10.65 1.51 -2.21
N GLU A 139 11.17 0.50 -1.51
CA GLU A 139 12.59 0.45 -1.14
C GLU A 139 13.51 0.38 -2.36
N TYR A 140 13.18 -0.47 -3.35
CA TYR A 140 13.90 -0.50 -4.62
C TYR A 140 13.92 0.87 -5.34
N ARG A 141 12.88 1.68 -5.13
CA ARG A 141 12.74 3.04 -5.67
C ARG A 141 13.37 4.11 -4.77
N ASN A 142 14.02 3.73 -3.67
CA ASN A 142 14.57 4.63 -2.66
C ASN A 142 13.52 5.55 -2.03
N ALA A 143 12.27 5.09 -1.96
CA ALA A 143 11.26 5.81 -1.19
C ALA A 143 11.62 5.74 0.30
N THR A 144 11.41 6.85 0.97
CA THR A 144 11.59 6.99 2.40
C THR A 144 10.29 6.68 3.13
N LEU A 145 10.39 6.42 4.42
CA LEU A 145 9.21 6.37 5.27
C LEU A 145 8.46 7.72 5.29
N GLY A 146 9.17 8.83 5.13
CA GLY A 146 8.57 10.16 4.98
C GLY A 146 7.60 10.23 3.78
N ASP A 147 7.96 9.63 2.65
CA ASP A 147 7.09 9.57 1.47
C ASP A 147 5.79 8.78 1.75
N VAL A 148 5.88 7.72 2.57
CA VAL A 148 4.70 6.93 3.00
C VAL A 148 3.78 7.78 3.88
N TYR A 149 4.35 8.52 4.84
CA TYR A 149 3.59 9.44 5.67
C TYR A 149 2.93 10.57 4.86
N ASP A 150 3.64 11.16 3.90
CA ASP A 150 3.11 12.18 3.00
C ASP A 150 1.93 11.64 2.18
N ALA A 151 2.03 10.40 1.69
CA ALA A 151 0.91 9.73 1.00
C ALA A 151 -0.30 9.54 1.94
N SER A 152 -0.08 9.12 3.18
CA SER A 152 -1.15 9.01 4.19
C SER A 152 -1.80 10.37 4.49
N ALA A 153 -1.00 11.45 4.56
CA ALA A 153 -1.48 12.82 4.76
C ALA A 153 -2.32 13.37 3.59
N VAL A 154 -2.25 12.74 2.41
CA VAL A 154 -3.11 13.03 1.26
C VAL A 154 -4.41 12.21 1.32
N ILE A 155 -4.34 10.93 1.68
CA ILE A 155 -5.47 10.01 1.58
C ILE A 155 -6.40 10.11 2.79
N GLU A 156 -5.87 10.00 4.01
CA GLU A 156 -6.72 9.89 5.22
C GLU A 156 -7.58 11.12 5.51
N PRO A 157 -7.13 12.36 5.29
CA PRO A 157 -8.01 13.52 5.48
C PRO A 157 -9.22 13.51 4.55
N GLN A 158 -9.08 12.99 3.34
CA GLN A 158 -10.23 12.82 2.44
C GLN A 158 -11.16 11.72 2.96
N CYS A 159 -10.65 10.67 3.58
CA CYS A 159 -11.49 9.67 4.27
C CYS A 159 -12.30 10.34 5.39
N ALA A 160 -11.67 11.16 6.24
CA ALA A 160 -12.34 11.91 7.30
C ALA A 160 -13.47 12.81 6.74
N ARG A 161 -13.20 13.51 5.64
CA ARG A 161 -14.20 14.32 4.92
C ARG A 161 -15.38 13.48 4.43
N LEU A 162 -15.10 12.35 3.79
CA LEU A 162 -16.12 11.46 3.24
C LEU A 162 -17.03 10.90 4.34
N VAL A 163 -16.43 10.47 5.45
CA VAL A 163 -17.17 10.01 6.62
C VAL A 163 -18.03 11.14 7.18
N ALA A 164 -17.45 12.32 7.46
CA ALA A 164 -18.22 13.46 7.95
C ALA A 164 -19.41 13.82 7.04
N ALA A 165 -19.24 13.75 5.72
CA ALA A 165 -20.29 14.08 4.76
C ALA A 165 -21.42 13.04 4.65
N LYS A 166 -21.19 11.78 5.03
CA LYS A 166 -22.11 10.66 4.76
C LYS A 166 -22.42 9.77 5.97
N HIS A 167 -21.88 10.10 7.15
CA HIS A 167 -22.00 9.28 8.35
C HIS A 167 -23.46 8.96 8.70
N THR A 168 -23.65 7.81 9.31
CA THR A 168 -24.87 7.43 10.01
C THR A 168 -24.68 7.53 11.52
N ALA A 169 -25.77 7.48 12.28
CA ALA A 169 -25.71 7.40 13.74
C ALA A 169 -24.96 6.13 14.22
N ALA A 170 -25.01 5.04 13.46
CA ALA A 170 -24.28 3.82 13.75
C ALA A 170 -22.76 4.00 13.58
N ASP A 171 -22.34 4.77 12.57
CA ASP A 171 -20.92 5.07 12.32
C ASP A 171 -20.34 5.93 13.45
N VAL A 172 -21.08 6.98 13.87
CA VAL A 172 -20.70 7.81 15.01
C VAL A 172 -20.60 6.97 16.28
N LYS A 173 -21.56 6.07 16.53
CA LYS A 173 -21.50 5.16 17.68
C LYS A 173 -20.24 4.29 17.67
N GLN A 174 -19.84 3.77 16.52
CA GLN A 174 -18.60 2.99 16.39
C GLN A 174 -17.36 3.84 16.68
N LEU A 175 -17.28 5.06 16.14
CA LEU A 175 -16.18 5.99 16.39
C LEU A 175 -16.09 6.37 17.88
N ARG A 176 -17.22 6.67 18.52
CA ARG A 176 -17.28 6.97 19.96
C ARG A 176 -16.82 5.78 20.81
N ALA A 177 -17.18 4.56 20.43
CA ALA A 177 -16.71 3.35 21.12
C ALA A 177 -15.19 3.17 20.98
N ALA A 178 -14.60 3.49 19.82
CA ALA A 178 -13.15 3.48 19.65
C ALA A 178 -12.46 4.54 20.53
N LEU A 179 -13.03 5.74 20.66
CA LEU A 179 -12.51 6.77 21.57
C LEU A 179 -12.56 6.34 23.05
N GLU A 180 -13.60 5.63 23.48
CA GLU A 180 -13.63 5.11 24.85
C GLU A 180 -12.57 4.04 25.09
N ARG A 181 -12.24 3.20 24.08
CA ARG A 181 -11.10 2.27 24.20
C ARG A 181 -9.78 3.01 24.35
N GLU A 182 -9.51 4.02 23.52
CA GLU A 182 -8.32 4.86 23.69
C GLU A 182 -8.26 5.47 25.09
N LYS A 183 -9.41 5.93 25.60
CA LYS A 183 -9.55 6.54 26.91
C LYS A 183 -9.20 5.58 28.06
N GLU A 184 -9.62 4.32 27.96
CA GLU A 184 -9.34 3.27 28.95
C GLU A 184 -7.84 3.00 29.10
N VAL A 185 -7.06 3.22 28.03
CA VAL A 185 -5.61 2.95 27.98
C VAL A 185 -4.76 4.22 27.91
N LEU A 186 -5.29 5.40 28.27
CA LEU A 186 -4.59 6.69 28.12
C LEU A 186 -3.23 6.78 28.84
N ASP A 187 -3.04 5.97 29.86
CA ASP A 187 -1.85 5.91 30.70
C ASP A 187 -0.86 4.82 30.25
N GLU A 188 -1.25 3.95 29.31
CA GLU A 188 -0.47 2.83 28.79
C GLU A 188 -0.02 3.13 27.35
N HIS A 189 1.20 3.64 27.18
CA HIS A 189 1.66 4.19 25.90
C HIS A 189 1.50 3.22 24.71
N LEU A 190 1.91 1.95 24.86
CA LEU A 190 1.80 0.96 23.79
C LEU A 190 0.34 0.65 23.45
N ALA A 191 -0.48 0.37 24.46
CA ALA A 191 -1.89 0.07 24.27
C ALA A 191 -2.67 1.26 23.67
N LEU A 192 -2.28 2.50 24.01
CA LEU A 192 -2.87 3.70 23.42
C LEU A 192 -2.52 3.84 21.94
N VAL A 193 -1.28 3.55 21.53
CA VAL A 193 -0.88 3.56 20.12
C VAL A 193 -1.69 2.52 19.33
N GLU A 194 -1.81 1.30 19.85
CA GLU A 194 -2.61 0.23 19.23
C GLU A 194 -4.09 0.64 19.09
N ALA A 195 -4.69 1.21 20.15
CA ALA A 195 -6.07 1.70 20.11
C ALA A 195 -6.26 2.85 19.11
N GLN A 196 -5.25 3.71 18.94
CA GLN A 196 -5.26 4.78 17.95
C GLN A 196 -5.18 4.23 16.52
N ASP A 197 -4.31 3.24 16.27
CA ASP A 197 -4.21 2.59 14.95
C ASP A 197 -5.53 1.89 14.57
N GLU A 198 -6.24 1.30 15.54
CA GLU A 198 -7.60 0.79 15.35
C GLU A 198 -8.61 1.90 14.98
N PHE A 199 -8.51 3.08 15.61
CA PHE A 199 -9.34 4.25 15.28
C PHE A 199 -9.10 4.74 13.85
N HIS A 200 -7.84 4.87 13.42
CA HIS A 200 -7.49 5.24 12.04
C HIS A 200 -8.06 4.24 11.03
N SER A 201 -7.89 2.95 11.30
CA SER A 201 -8.44 1.87 10.46
C SER A 201 -9.96 1.94 10.38
N LEU A 202 -10.65 2.14 11.52
CA LEU A 202 -12.11 2.32 11.55
C LEU A 202 -12.56 3.51 10.72
N LEU A 203 -11.91 4.67 10.85
CA LEU A 203 -12.26 5.87 10.09
C LEU A 203 -12.23 5.61 8.58
N VAL A 204 -11.20 4.92 8.09
CA VAL A 204 -11.08 4.55 6.67
C VAL A 204 -12.19 3.57 6.26
N ARG A 205 -12.47 2.53 7.06
CA ARG A 205 -13.55 1.56 6.76
C ARG A 205 -14.91 2.23 6.64
N LEU A 206 -15.20 3.21 7.50
CA LEU A 206 -16.46 3.95 7.52
C LEU A 206 -16.67 4.81 6.27
N THR A 207 -15.67 4.97 5.40
CA THR A 207 -15.88 5.55 4.06
C THR A 207 -16.79 4.70 3.18
N GLY A 208 -16.93 3.40 3.48
CA GLY A 208 -17.66 2.42 2.69
C GLY A 208 -17.01 2.13 1.32
N ASN A 209 -15.76 2.55 1.11
CA ASN A 209 -15.05 2.37 -0.15
C ASN A 209 -13.90 1.37 0.04
N THR A 210 -14.12 0.13 -0.41
CA THR A 210 -13.15 -0.97 -0.29
C THR A 210 -11.82 -0.68 -0.98
N THR A 211 -11.79 0.13 -2.04
CA THR A 211 -10.54 0.52 -2.70
C THR A 211 -9.73 1.48 -1.82
N LEU A 212 -10.40 2.45 -1.19
CA LEU A 212 -9.73 3.34 -0.22
C LEU A 212 -9.27 2.56 1.00
N GLU A 213 -10.07 1.62 1.49
CA GLU A 213 -9.69 0.72 2.59
C GLU A 213 -8.43 -0.07 2.27
N LEU A 214 -8.32 -0.66 1.07
CA LEU A 214 -7.12 -1.37 0.65
C LEU A 214 -5.90 -0.44 0.58
N LEU A 215 -6.02 0.71 -0.12
CA LEU A 215 -4.89 1.61 -0.34
C LEU A 215 -4.42 2.28 0.95
N ALA A 216 -5.34 2.81 1.75
CA ALA A 216 -5.01 3.43 3.02
C ALA A 216 -4.56 2.39 4.05
N GLY A 217 -5.19 1.20 4.09
CA GLY A 217 -4.77 0.10 4.97
C GLY A 217 -3.35 -0.37 4.66
N MET A 218 -2.97 -0.42 3.38
CA MET A 218 -1.61 -0.74 2.96
C MET A 218 -0.56 0.26 3.50
N LEU A 219 -0.83 1.56 3.38
CA LEU A 219 0.06 2.61 3.89
C LEU A 219 0.06 2.62 5.43
N ARG A 220 -1.11 2.43 6.03
CA ARG A 220 -1.32 2.38 7.47
C ARG A 220 -0.50 1.25 8.10
N TYR A 221 -0.52 0.06 7.51
CA TYR A 221 0.30 -1.06 7.97
C TYR A 221 1.80 -0.70 8.07
N MET A 222 2.34 0.03 7.08
CA MET A 222 3.74 0.50 7.12
C MET A 222 3.99 1.53 8.23
N VAL A 223 3.02 2.45 8.43
CA VAL A 223 3.06 3.46 9.50
C VAL A 223 2.99 2.81 10.88
N ASP A 224 2.10 1.84 11.08
CA ASP A 224 1.90 1.16 12.36
C ASP A 224 3.14 0.35 12.75
N ARG A 225 3.75 -0.36 11.79
CA ARG A 225 5.05 -1.02 11.98
C ARG A 225 6.14 -0.03 12.38
N SER A 226 6.15 1.16 11.79
CA SER A 226 7.07 2.23 12.20
C SER A 226 6.79 2.72 13.62
N ASN A 227 5.52 2.99 13.96
CA ASN A 227 5.11 3.44 15.28
C ASN A 227 5.48 2.42 16.36
N ALA A 228 5.18 1.14 16.16
CA ALA A 228 5.56 0.07 17.08
C ALA A 228 7.09 0.00 17.28
N SER A 229 7.85 0.09 16.19
CA SER A 229 9.32 0.14 16.19
C SER A 229 9.86 1.36 16.95
N GLN A 230 9.21 2.52 16.82
CA GLN A 230 9.53 3.73 17.59
C GLN A 230 9.24 3.55 19.09
N VAL A 231 8.05 3.06 19.45
CA VAL A 231 7.66 2.83 20.84
C VAL A 231 8.64 1.88 21.52
N ALA A 232 9.05 0.81 20.84
CA ALA A 232 10.06 -0.12 21.32
C ALA A 232 11.44 0.53 21.54
N ALA A 233 11.82 1.49 20.68
CA ALA A 233 13.12 2.18 20.76
C ALA A 233 13.16 3.33 21.79
N THR A 234 12.10 4.15 21.86
CA THR A 234 12.05 5.33 22.73
C THR A 234 11.55 5.01 24.14
N GLY A 235 10.87 3.87 24.30
CA GLY A 235 10.21 3.49 25.54
C GLY A 235 9.05 4.41 25.92
N ASP A 236 8.56 4.25 27.15
CA ASP A 236 7.45 5.00 27.71
C ASP A 236 7.93 6.30 28.40
N SER A 237 8.22 7.32 27.57
CA SER A 237 8.64 8.64 28.07
C SER A 237 7.45 9.58 28.36
N PRO A 238 7.57 10.52 29.31
CA PRO A 238 6.52 11.52 29.55
C PRO A 238 6.14 12.33 28.30
N LYS A 239 7.12 12.62 27.43
CA LYS A 239 6.89 13.31 26.16
C LYS A 239 6.04 12.47 25.21
N ALA A 240 6.34 11.18 25.08
CA ALA A 240 5.60 10.26 24.23
C ALA A 240 4.15 10.07 24.73
N ARG A 241 3.95 9.90 26.04
CA ARG A 241 2.59 9.87 26.63
C ARG A 241 1.82 11.17 26.38
N ALA A 242 2.47 12.33 26.55
CA ALA A 242 1.82 13.62 26.30
C ALA A 242 1.39 13.76 24.84
N GLN A 243 2.23 13.32 23.90
CA GLN A 243 1.90 13.31 22.48
C GLN A 243 0.74 12.38 22.15
N ALA A 244 0.76 11.15 22.64
CA ALA A 244 -0.32 10.18 22.40
C ALA A 244 -1.66 10.68 22.97
N ARG A 245 -1.67 11.33 24.14
CA ARG A 245 -2.87 11.98 24.71
C ARG A 245 -3.37 13.15 23.88
N GLU A 246 -2.47 13.92 23.26
CA GLU A 246 -2.88 14.98 22.33
C GLU A 246 -3.49 14.40 21.05
N GLY A 247 -3.00 13.24 20.60
CA GLY A 247 -3.63 12.43 19.57
C GLY A 247 -5.09 12.11 19.90
N HIS A 248 -5.33 11.51 21.08
CA HIS A 248 -6.68 11.21 21.56
C HIS A 248 -7.61 12.44 21.57
N ARG A 249 -7.15 13.58 22.10
CA ARG A 249 -7.94 14.84 22.09
C ARG A 249 -8.29 15.29 20.67
N THR A 250 -7.40 15.05 19.72
CA THR A 250 -7.64 15.36 18.31
C THR A 250 -8.65 14.40 17.70
N HIS A 251 -8.60 13.12 18.05
CA HIS A 251 -9.59 12.11 17.62
C HIS A 251 -10.99 12.48 18.15
N VAL A 252 -11.11 12.87 19.43
CA VAL A 252 -12.37 13.36 20.01
C VAL A 252 -12.94 14.52 19.19
N LYS A 253 -12.13 15.55 18.92
CA LYS A 253 -12.54 16.71 18.11
C LYS A 253 -12.94 16.30 16.69
N LEU A 254 -12.24 15.34 16.09
CA LEU A 254 -12.61 14.84 14.76
C LEU A 254 -14.01 14.20 14.80
N VAL A 255 -14.28 13.32 15.77
CA VAL A 255 -15.59 12.67 15.87
C VAL A 255 -16.70 13.68 16.12
N ASP A 256 -16.45 14.74 16.91
CA ASP A 256 -17.40 15.85 17.08
C ASP A 256 -17.70 16.56 15.75
N LEU A 257 -16.69 16.77 14.90
CA LEU A 257 -16.86 17.37 13.57
C LEU A 257 -17.60 16.43 12.60
N ILE A 258 -17.31 15.13 12.66
CA ILE A 258 -18.00 14.10 11.88
C ILE A 258 -19.48 14.08 12.25
N GLU A 259 -19.81 13.98 13.53
CA GLU A 259 -21.20 13.97 14.03
C GLU A 259 -21.95 15.26 13.67
N ALA A 260 -21.26 16.41 13.64
CA ALA A 260 -21.83 17.68 13.20
C ALA A 260 -21.92 17.83 11.67
N GLY A 261 -21.47 16.86 10.87
CA GLY A 261 -21.47 16.91 9.41
C GLY A 261 -20.48 17.93 8.81
N LYS A 262 -19.49 18.38 9.59
CA LYS A 262 -18.54 19.44 9.24
C LYS A 262 -17.37 18.91 8.42
N ALA A 263 -17.65 18.55 7.18
CA ALA A 263 -16.74 17.77 6.33
C ALA A 263 -15.41 18.48 6.02
N GLN A 264 -15.43 19.78 5.70
CA GLN A 264 -14.22 20.55 5.42
C GLN A 264 -13.38 20.79 6.68
N GLU A 265 -14.02 21.06 7.83
CA GLU A 265 -13.29 21.20 9.08
C GLU A 265 -12.68 19.87 9.55
N ALA A 266 -13.39 18.76 9.37
CA ALA A 266 -12.89 17.42 9.67
C ALA A 266 -11.63 17.11 8.85
N GLU A 267 -11.68 17.34 7.51
CA GLU A 267 -10.52 17.19 6.63
C GLU A 267 -9.32 18.01 7.12
N LYS A 268 -9.54 19.31 7.39
CA LYS A 268 -8.47 20.22 7.77
C LYS A 268 -7.85 19.88 9.13
N LEU A 269 -8.68 19.47 10.10
CA LEU A 269 -8.20 19.00 11.39
C LEU A 269 -7.36 17.73 11.21
N TRP A 270 -7.86 16.78 10.42
CA TRP A 270 -7.20 15.51 10.22
C TRP A 270 -5.90 15.62 9.45
N HIS A 271 -5.85 16.45 8.41
CA HIS A 271 -4.60 16.72 7.69
C HIS A 271 -3.52 17.25 8.63
N ARG A 272 -3.85 18.23 9.49
CA ARG A 272 -2.91 18.73 10.50
C ARG A 272 -2.45 17.66 11.47
N HIS A 273 -3.36 16.78 11.90
CA HIS A 273 -3.05 15.68 12.80
C HIS A 273 -2.04 14.71 12.17
N ILE A 274 -2.32 14.19 10.96
CA ILE A 274 -1.45 13.25 10.26
C ILE A 274 -0.08 13.87 9.96
N THR A 275 -0.04 15.13 9.49
CA THR A 275 1.23 15.82 9.23
C THR A 275 2.02 16.08 10.52
N ALA A 276 1.37 16.43 11.63
CA ALA A 276 2.06 16.63 12.90
C ALA A 276 2.68 15.33 13.44
N VAL A 277 1.96 14.20 13.32
CA VAL A 277 2.47 12.87 13.66
C VAL A 277 3.69 12.54 12.81
N THR A 278 3.60 12.75 11.49
CA THR A 278 4.68 12.53 10.51
C THR A 278 5.99 13.24 10.88
N VAL A 279 5.90 14.52 11.25
CA VAL A 279 7.10 15.31 11.59
C VAL A 279 7.78 14.79 12.87
N VAL A 280 6.99 14.32 13.84
CA VAL A 280 7.54 13.80 15.10
C VAL A 280 8.13 12.40 14.93
N THR A 281 7.49 11.54 14.14
CA THR A 281 7.97 10.17 13.89
C THR A 281 9.20 10.15 12.97
N ALA A 282 9.25 11.01 11.95
CA ALA A 282 10.42 11.15 11.07
C ALA A 282 11.67 11.66 11.81
N ALA A 283 11.52 12.44 12.89
CA ALA A 283 12.64 12.92 13.70
C ALA A 283 13.20 11.87 14.69
N GLY A 284 12.43 10.83 15.01
CA GLY A 284 12.82 9.74 15.92
C GLY A 284 13.25 8.44 15.22
N ALA A 285 12.92 8.29 13.93
CA ALA A 285 13.34 7.15 13.13
C ALA A 285 14.83 7.26 12.77
N GLY A 286 15.66 6.45 13.43
CA GLY A 286 16.94 6.04 12.85
C GLY A 286 16.72 5.44 11.44
N PRO A 287 17.77 5.30 10.63
CA PRO A 287 17.66 4.90 9.24
C PRO A 287 17.22 3.44 9.14
N LYS A 288 15.91 3.18 9.26
CA LYS A 288 15.31 1.89 8.98
C LYS A 288 14.72 1.96 7.59
N THR A 289 15.05 0.96 6.78
CA THR A 289 14.45 0.84 5.45
C THR A 289 12.99 0.43 5.58
N ILE A 290 12.21 0.62 4.51
CA ILE A 290 10.79 0.22 4.53
C ILE A 290 10.68 -1.30 4.73
N LEU A 291 11.60 -2.08 4.16
CA LEU A 291 11.66 -3.54 4.30
C LEU A 291 11.99 -3.97 5.74
N GLU A 292 12.94 -3.32 6.40
CA GLU A 292 13.29 -3.62 7.80
C GLU A 292 12.11 -3.42 8.78
N LEU A 293 11.11 -2.62 8.43
CA LEU A 293 9.90 -2.43 9.23
C LEU A 293 8.84 -3.52 8.99
N LEU A 294 8.90 -4.19 7.84
CA LEU A 294 7.86 -5.12 7.37
C LEU A 294 8.17 -6.59 7.65
N ASP A 295 9.40 -6.90 8.07
CA ASP A 295 9.80 -8.21 8.58
C ASP A 295 9.59 -8.34 10.10
#